data_AF-A0A3R9RBH9-F1
#
_entry.id   AF-A0A3R9RBH9-F1
#
_cell.length_a   1.000
_cell.length_b   1.000
_cell.length_c   1.000
_cell.angle_alpha   90.00
_cell.angle_beta   90.00
_cell.angle_gamma   90.00
#
_symmetry.space_group_name_H-M   'P 1'
#
loop_
_entity.id
_entity.type
_entity.pdbx_description
1 polymer ?
#
loop_
_entity_poly.entity_id
_entity_poly.type
_entity_poly.pdbx_seq_one_letter_code
_entity_poly.pdbx_strand_id
1 'polypeptide(L)'
;MTVSVARQPIVTVENKIIGYELLYREDSFESFRAKNPDQATSDVIFKSFLDIGLDTITDNNTAFINFTRNSLIQRVPLLLPAAKMMVEILEDIEVCPEMLHIVQELKDKGYQIALDDFILSEKNDAFLPFADIVKVDWRESNKTNIQRVVDASKVYSFQLLAEKLETKSQFEEAKAMGFTLFQGYYFGHPIVVK
;
A
#
# COMPACT_ATOMS: atom_id res chain seq x y z
N MET A 1 2.63 3.13 -26.48
CA MET A 1 2.06 3.42 -25.15
C MET A 1 3.22 3.56 -24.21
N THR A 2 3.40 4.74 -23.62
CA THR A 2 4.46 4.99 -22.64
C THR A 2 3.82 4.85 -21.28
N VAL A 3 4.17 3.79 -20.59
CA VAL A 3 3.71 3.52 -19.25
C VAL A 3 4.62 4.27 -18.30
N SER A 4 4.05 5.08 -17.41
CA SER A 4 4.82 5.89 -16.46
C SER A 4 4.52 5.44 -15.03
N VAL A 5 5.57 5.22 -14.25
CA VAL A 5 5.46 4.95 -12.82
C VAL A 5 5.66 6.25 -12.07
N ALA A 6 4.73 6.61 -11.21
CA ALA A 6 4.92 7.66 -10.23
C ALA A 6 5.24 7.04 -8.87
N ARG A 7 5.97 7.78 -8.03
CA ARG A 7 6.27 7.38 -6.66
C ARG A 7 5.84 8.47 -5.69
N GLN A 8 5.30 8.08 -4.54
CA GLN A 8 4.95 9.02 -3.46
C GLN A 8 5.65 8.60 -2.15
N PRO A 9 6.35 9.52 -1.46
CA PRO A 9 7.12 9.17 -0.29
C PRO A 9 6.23 8.84 0.91
N ILE A 10 6.62 7.80 1.64
CA ILE A 10 6.11 7.47 2.98
C ILE A 10 7.20 7.82 3.98
N VAL A 11 6.85 8.58 5.02
CA VAL A 11 7.82 9.15 5.96
C VAL A 11 7.53 8.80 7.41
N THR A 12 8.56 8.86 8.26
CA THR A 12 8.43 8.77 9.72
C THR A 12 8.04 10.10 10.36
N VAL A 13 7.83 10.09 11.68
CA VAL A 13 7.63 11.29 12.52
C VAL A 13 8.74 12.34 12.34
N GLU A 14 9.98 11.91 12.10
CA GLU A 14 11.16 12.76 11.86
C GLU A 14 11.29 13.21 10.39
N ASN A 15 10.27 12.98 9.57
CA ASN A 15 10.27 13.27 8.13
C ASN A 15 11.35 12.49 7.35
N LYS A 16 11.75 11.30 7.85
CA LYS A 16 12.66 10.39 7.15
C LYS A 16 11.85 9.51 6.21
N ILE A 17 12.23 9.45 4.94
CA ILE A 17 11.64 8.53 3.96
C ILE A 17 12.00 7.09 4.34
N ILE A 18 10.99 6.22 4.38
CA ILE A 18 11.15 4.77 4.61
C ILE A 18 10.88 3.95 3.36
N GLY A 19 10.18 4.54 2.39
CA GLY A 19 9.66 3.86 1.23
C GLY A 19 8.88 4.79 0.35
N TYR A 20 8.47 4.24 -0.78
CA TYR A 20 7.62 4.92 -1.73
C TYR A 20 6.46 4.02 -2.13
N GLU A 21 5.25 4.55 -2.11
CA GLU A 21 4.13 3.95 -2.81
C GLU A 21 4.33 4.15 -4.30
N LEU A 22 4.21 3.07 -5.05
CA LEU A 22 4.34 3.06 -6.50
C LEU A 22 2.95 3.19 -7.12
N LEU A 23 2.72 4.34 -7.74
CA LEU A 23 1.46 4.72 -8.34
C LEU A 23 1.54 4.59 -9.86
N TYR A 24 0.59 3.85 -10.43
CA TYR A 24 0.51 3.71 -11.87
C TYR A 24 -0.16 4.92 -12.53
N ARG A 25 0.44 5.46 -13.59
CA ARG A 25 -0.18 6.47 -14.44
C ARG A 25 -0.11 6.08 -15.92
N GLU A 26 -1.27 5.90 -16.52
CA GLU A 26 -1.44 5.70 -17.96
C GLU A 26 -1.98 6.98 -18.60
N ASP A 27 -1.30 7.49 -19.64
CA ASP A 27 -1.73 8.70 -20.37
C ASP A 27 -3.00 8.49 -21.24
N SER A 28 -3.57 7.27 -21.32
CA SER A 28 -4.72 6.96 -22.18
C SER A 28 -5.71 5.96 -21.54
N PHE A 29 -6.49 6.44 -20.58
CA PHE A 29 -7.40 5.64 -19.74
C PHE A 29 -8.63 5.02 -20.46
N GLU A 30 -8.93 5.40 -21.71
CA GLU A 30 -10.20 5.00 -22.36
C GLU A 30 -10.14 3.68 -23.14
N SER A 31 -8.98 3.25 -23.65
CA SER A 31 -8.92 2.13 -24.60
C SER A 31 -8.72 0.75 -23.96
N PHE A 32 -8.35 0.67 -22.68
CA PHE A 32 -7.91 -0.57 -22.03
C PHE A 32 -8.97 -1.28 -21.18
N ARG A 33 -9.96 -0.54 -20.64
CA ARG A 33 -11.08 -1.13 -19.88
C ARG A 33 -11.87 -2.19 -20.67
N ALA A 34 -11.72 -2.23 -22.00
CA ALA A 34 -12.49 -3.09 -22.87
C ALA A 34 -11.97 -4.54 -23.03
N LYS A 35 -10.78 -4.93 -22.52
CA LYS A 35 -10.22 -6.27 -22.87
C LYS A 35 -9.74 -7.21 -21.77
N ASN A 36 -9.33 -6.75 -20.59
CA ASN A 36 -9.18 -7.56 -19.37
C ASN A 36 -8.46 -6.67 -18.33
N PRO A 37 -9.18 -6.09 -17.35
CA PRO A 37 -8.60 -5.11 -16.43
C PRO A 37 -7.43 -5.66 -15.60
N ASP A 38 -7.48 -6.91 -15.17
CA ASP A 38 -6.57 -7.40 -14.12
C ASP A 38 -5.23 -7.94 -14.64
N GLN A 39 -5.24 -8.54 -15.83
CA GLN A 39 -4.08 -9.27 -16.35
C GLN A 39 -3.09 -8.32 -17.00
N ALA A 40 -3.61 -7.34 -17.74
CA ALA A 40 -2.79 -6.48 -18.55
C ALA A 40 -2.26 -5.28 -17.75
N THR A 41 -2.87 -4.91 -16.61
CA THR A 41 -2.31 -3.93 -15.66
C THR A 41 -1.14 -4.52 -14.86
N SER A 42 -1.23 -5.77 -14.42
CA SER A 42 -0.17 -6.44 -13.64
C SER A 42 1.10 -6.71 -14.45
N ASP A 43 0.95 -7.21 -15.69
CA ASP A 43 2.09 -7.49 -16.57
C ASP A 43 2.82 -6.22 -17.02
N VAL A 44 2.08 -5.14 -17.24
CA VAL A 44 2.63 -3.84 -17.64
C VAL A 44 3.37 -3.16 -16.48
N ILE A 45 2.78 -3.18 -15.28
CA ILE A 45 3.42 -2.68 -14.04
C ILE A 45 4.70 -3.46 -13.74
N PHE A 46 4.65 -4.79 -13.80
CA PHE A 46 5.80 -5.65 -13.55
C PHE A 46 6.91 -5.43 -14.58
N LYS A 47 6.56 -5.30 -15.85
CA LYS A 47 7.53 -4.99 -16.91
C LYS A 47 8.21 -3.65 -16.68
N SER A 48 7.47 -2.60 -16.31
CA SER A 48 8.08 -1.31 -15.96
C SER A 48 9.02 -1.40 -14.75
N PHE A 49 8.70 -2.20 -13.74
CA PHE A 49 9.59 -2.43 -12.58
C PHE A 49 10.85 -3.20 -12.96
N LEU A 50 10.75 -4.19 -13.85
CA LEU A 50 11.91 -4.92 -14.36
C LEU A 50 12.79 -4.04 -15.27
N ASP A 51 12.18 -3.22 -16.13
CA ASP A 51 12.90 -2.42 -17.12
C ASP A 51 13.67 -1.26 -16.46
N ILE A 52 13.10 -0.58 -15.45
CA ILE A 52 13.74 0.55 -14.74
C ILE A 52 14.54 0.09 -13.51
N GLY A 53 14.11 -1.01 -12.88
CA GLY A 53 14.64 -1.53 -11.63
C GLY A 53 14.02 -0.87 -10.39
N LEU A 54 13.58 -1.68 -9.43
CA LEU A 54 12.95 -1.20 -8.18
C LEU A 54 13.85 -0.22 -7.41
N ASP A 55 15.16 -0.47 -7.34
CA ASP A 55 16.09 0.38 -6.60
C ASP A 55 16.14 1.80 -7.17
N THR A 56 16.13 1.92 -8.50
CA THR A 56 16.08 3.20 -9.21
C THR A 56 14.77 3.93 -8.90
N ILE A 57 13.65 3.21 -8.99
CA ILE A 57 12.31 3.78 -8.76
C ILE A 57 12.15 4.20 -7.30
N THR A 58 12.76 3.52 -6.34
CA THR A 58 12.53 3.76 -4.90
C THR A 58 13.70 4.46 -4.21
N ASP A 59 14.72 4.88 -4.96
CA ASP A 59 15.96 5.41 -4.37
C ASP A 59 16.52 4.48 -3.28
N ASN A 60 16.53 3.18 -3.55
CA ASN A 60 16.91 2.09 -2.64
C ASN A 60 16.05 1.92 -1.37
N ASN A 61 14.86 2.53 -1.29
CA ASN A 61 13.92 2.34 -0.18
C ASN A 61 12.89 1.25 -0.49
N THR A 62 12.03 0.90 0.47
CA THR A 62 10.98 -0.11 0.26
C THR A 62 9.93 0.36 -0.75
N ALA A 63 9.58 -0.50 -1.70
CA ALA A 63 8.47 -0.29 -2.63
C ALA A 63 7.15 -0.73 -1.99
N PHE A 64 6.20 0.18 -1.85
CA PHE A 64 4.84 -0.13 -1.45
C PHE A 64 4.01 -0.33 -2.73
N ILE A 65 3.44 -1.52 -2.90
CA ILE A 65 2.84 -1.95 -4.17
C ILE A 65 1.46 -2.56 -3.93
N ASN A 66 0.47 -2.05 -4.64
CA ASN A 66 -0.92 -2.43 -4.51
C ASN A 66 -1.19 -3.66 -5.37
N PHE A 67 -1.69 -4.73 -4.76
CA PHE A 67 -1.98 -5.98 -5.47
C PHE A 67 -3.47 -6.27 -5.50
N THR A 68 -4.00 -6.42 -6.71
CA THR A 68 -5.39 -6.89 -6.90
C THR A 68 -5.56 -8.33 -6.42
N ARG A 69 -6.79 -8.73 -6.11
CA ARG A 69 -7.13 -10.12 -5.75
C ARG A 69 -6.55 -11.14 -6.73
N ASN A 70 -6.70 -10.90 -8.03
CA ASN A 70 -6.18 -11.82 -9.06
C ASN A 70 -4.65 -11.91 -9.04
N SER A 71 -3.95 -10.79 -8.80
CA SER A 71 -2.48 -10.77 -8.70
C SER A 71 -1.97 -11.56 -7.50
N LEU A 72 -2.67 -11.49 -6.37
CA LEU A 72 -2.37 -12.31 -5.19
C LEU A 72 -2.59 -13.80 -5.48
N ILE A 73 -3.70 -14.17 -6.14
CA ILE A 73 -3.98 -15.55 -6.56
C ILE A 73 -2.89 -16.09 -7.47
N GLN A 74 -2.44 -15.29 -8.43
CA GLN A 74 -1.37 -15.65 -9.36
C GLN A 74 0.04 -15.56 -8.75
N ARG A 75 0.16 -15.20 -7.46
CA ARG A 75 1.43 -15.05 -6.75
C ARG A 75 2.41 -14.08 -7.40
N VAL A 76 1.88 -13.04 -8.05
CA VAL A 76 2.69 -11.95 -8.63
C VAL A 76 3.67 -11.33 -7.61
N PRO A 77 3.32 -11.13 -6.32
CA PRO A 77 4.29 -10.63 -5.34
C PRO A 77 5.58 -11.47 -5.23
N LEU A 78 5.49 -12.79 -5.46
CA LEU A 78 6.64 -13.70 -5.37
C LEU A 78 7.68 -13.49 -6.47
N LEU A 79 7.35 -12.70 -7.49
CA LEU A 79 8.27 -12.37 -8.58
C LEU A 79 9.28 -11.29 -8.18
N LEU A 80 9.05 -10.58 -7.06
CA LEU A 80 9.92 -9.51 -6.56
C LEU A 80 10.56 -9.91 -5.22
N PRO A 81 11.78 -9.43 -4.91
CA PRO A 81 12.43 -9.74 -3.64
C PRO A 81 11.64 -9.18 -2.45
N ALA A 82 11.30 -10.04 -1.48
CA ALA A 82 10.57 -9.65 -0.26
C ALA A 82 11.23 -8.48 0.49
N ALA A 83 12.56 -8.45 0.56
CA ALA A 83 13.31 -7.41 1.27
C ALA A 83 13.19 -6.00 0.66
N LYS A 84 12.62 -5.87 -0.55
CA LYS A 84 12.48 -4.58 -1.25
C LYS A 84 11.03 -4.12 -1.38
N MET A 85 10.07 -4.87 -0.83
CA MET A 85 8.66 -4.64 -1.11
C MET A 85 7.78 -4.82 0.13
N MET A 86 6.81 -3.92 0.26
CA MET A 86 5.62 -4.06 1.07
C MET A 86 4.46 -4.40 0.13
N VAL A 87 3.76 -5.51 0.41
CA VAL A 87 2.57 -5.93 -0.33
C VAL A 87 1.36 -5.21 0.27
N GLU A 88 0.71 -4.35 -0.49
CA GLU A 88 -0.53 -3.71 -0.06
C GLU A 88 -1.75 -4.53 -0.50
N ILE A 89 -2.56 -4.92 0.48
CA ILE A 89 -3.86 -5.57 0.28
C ILE A 89 -4.91 -4.47 0.22
N LEU A 90 -5.55 -4.35 -0.94
CA LEU A 90 -6.59 -3.36 -1.20
C LEU A 90 -7.84 -3.60 -0.34
N GLU A 91 -8.56 -2.51 -0.06
CA GLU A 91 -9.74 -2.47 0.80
C GLU A 91 -10.94 -3.24 0.22
N ASP A 92 -10.97 -3.43 -1.09
CA ASP A 92 -12.02 -4.15 -1.82
C ASP A 92 -11.83 -5.68 -1.83
N ILE A 93 -10.70 -6.17 -1.31
CA ILE A 93 -10.40 -7.61 -1.23
C ILE A 93 -11.16 -8.24 -0.07
N GLU A 94 -12.14 -9.08 -0.41
CA GLU A 94 -12.91 -9.82 0.58
C GLU A 94 -12.06 -10.88 1.30
N VAL A 95 -12.21 -10.95 2.62
CA VAL A 95 -11.68 -12.05 3.42
C VAL A 95 -12.38 -13.35 3.03
N CYS A 96 -11.58 -14.33 2.64
CA CYS A 96 -12.02 -15.72 2.49
C CYS A 96 -10.85 -16.66 2.83
N PRO A 97 -11.10 -17.96 3.08
CA PRO A 97 -10.05 -18.92 3.41
C PRO A 97 -8.91 -18.96 2.39
N GLU A 98 -9.24 -18.78 1.11
CA GLU A 98 -8.25 -18.67 0.04
C GLU A 98 -7.33 -17.47 0.29
N MET A 99 -7.87 -16.24 0.44
CA MET A 99 -7.04 -15.03 0.62
C MET A 99 -6.19 -15.10 1.88
N LEU A 100 -6.74 -15.58 3.00
CA LEU A 100 -5.98 -15.73 4.25
C LEU A 100 -4.80 -16.71 4.07
N HIS A 101 -5.01 -17.79 3.30
CA HIS A 101 -3.92 -18.72 2.98
C HIS A 101 -2.83 -18.05 2.13
N ILE A 102 -3.20 -17.23 1.13
CA ILE A 102 -2.22 -16.49 0.31
C ILE A 102 -1.42 -15.52 1.18
N VAL A 103 -2.09 -14.73 2.02
CA VAL A 103 -1.44 -13.74 2.87
C VAL A 103 -0.51 -14.43 3.88
N GLN A 104 -0.93 -15.55 4.48
CA GLN A 104 -0.06 -16.38 5.33
C GLN A 104 1.17 -16.88 4.55
N GLU A 105 1.00 -17.39 3.34
CA GLU A 105 2.12 -17.85 2.51
C GLU A 105 3.13 -16.73 2.23
N LEU A 106 2.66 -15.52 1.95
CA LEU A 106 3.52 -14.35 1.77
C LEU A 106 4.30 -14.03 3.05
N LYS A 107 3.64 -14.03 4.22
CA LYS A 107 4.29 -13.84 5.52
C LYS A 107 5.34 -14.91 5.80
N ASP A 108 5.03 -16.17 5.52
CA ASP A 108 5.96 -17.31 5.72
C ASP A 108 7.21 -17.19 4.83
N LYS A 109 7.09 -16.53 3.68
CA LYS A 109 8.19 -16.24 2.76
C LYS A 109 8.92 -14.92 3.08
N GLY A 110 8.55 -14.24 4.16
CA GLY A 110 9.22 -13.04 4.67
C GLY A 110 8.76 -11.74 4.00
N TYR A 111 7.63 -11.73 3.28
CA TYR A 111 7.04 -10.49 2.77
C TYR A 111 6.35 -9.74 3.92
N GLN A 112 6.43 -8.42 3.85
CA GLN A 112 5.65 -7.55 4.73
C GLN A 112 4.32 -7.18 4.07
N ILE A 113 3.28 -7.03 4.88
CA ILE A 113 1.91 -6.79 4.45
C ILE A 113 1.41 -5.45 5.00
N ALA A 114 0.88 -4.61 4.11
CA ALA A 114 0.09 -3.44 4.47
C ALA A 114 -1.38 -3.64 4.12
N LEU A 115 -2.29 -3.16 4.96
CA LEU A 115 -3.72 -3.07 4.63
C LEU A 115 -4.02 -1.64 4.18
N ASP A 116 -4.48 -1.49 2.94
CA ASP A 116 -4.72 -0.19 2.30
C ASP A 116 -6.10 0.38 2.64
N ASP A 117 -6.22 1.72 2.71
CA ASP A 117 -7.44 2.49 2.99
C ASP A 117 -8.40 1.81 4.02
N PHE A 118 -7.86 1.32 5.14
CA PHE A 118 -8.50 0.29 5.96
C PHE A 118 -9.65 0.81 6.84
N ILE A 119 -10.84 0.26 6.62
CA ILE A 119 -12.04 0.47 7.46
C ILE A 119 -12.34 -0.80 8.26
N LEU A 120 -12.09 -0.78 9.57
CA LEU A 120 -12.21 -1.98 10.39
C LEU A 120 -13.68 -2.43 10.52
N SER A 121 -13.93 -3.70 10.22
CA SER A 121 -15.21 -4.38 10.35
C SER A 121 -15.02 -5.86 10.72
N GLU A 122 -16.08 -6.51 11.16
CA GLU A 122 -16.06 -7.98 11.41
C GLU A 122 -15.79 -8.80 10.14
N LYS A 123 -15.88 -8.18 8.96
CA LYS A 123 -15.63 -8.86 7.68
C LYS A 123 -14.15 -8.88 7.30
N ASN A 124 -13.34 -7.97 7.83
CA ASN A 124 -11.95 -7.79 7.42
C ASN A 124 -10.92 -7.82 8.57
N ASP A 125 -11.38 -7.96 9.81
CA ASP A 125 -10.51 -8.08 10.99
C ASP A 125 -9.57 -9.29 10.93
N ALA A 126 -9.96 -10.35 10.22
CA ALA A 126 -9.14 -11.53 10.00
C ALA A 126 -7.83 -11.26 9.24
N PHE A 127 -7.68 -10.11 8.56
CA PHE A 127 -6.41 -9.70 7.98
C PHE A 127 -5.44 -9.06 9.00
N LEU A 128 -5.94 -8.53 10.13
CA LEU A 128 -5.13 -7.82 11.12
C LEU A 128 -3.95 -8.64 11.69
N PRO A 129 -4.07 -9.96 11.97
CA PRO A 129 -2.94 -10.75 12.45
C PRO A 129 -1.76 -10.83 11.48
N PHE A 130 -1.98 -10.52 10.20
CA PHE A 130 -0.95 -10.59 9.17
C PHE A 130 -0.30 -9.23 8.87
N ALA A 131 -0.97 -8.14 9.25
CA ALA A 131 -0.54 -6.79 8.92
C ALA A 131 0.75 -6.40 9.65
N ASP A 132 1.71 -5.85 8.91
CA ASP A 132 2.84 -5.10 9.46
C ASP A 132 2.51 -3.60 9.52
N ILE A 133 1.71 -3.11 8.57
CA ILE A 133 1.23 -1.73 8.49
C ILE A 133 -0.27 -1.73 8.22
N VAL A 134 -0.99 -0.81 8.85
CA VAL A 134 -2.38 -0.47 8.48
C VAL A 134 -2.45 0.99 8.08
N LYS A 135 -2.91 1.22 6.85
CA LYS A 135 -3.02 2.54 6.23
C LYS A 135 -4.43 3.07 6.45
N VAL A 136 -4.56 4.34 6.81
CA VAL A 136 -5.84 4.99 7.12
C VAL A 136 -5.95 6.29 6.33
N ASP A 137 -6.91 6.33 5.41
CA ASP A 137 -7.25 7.54 4.66
C ASP A 137 -7.83 8.61 5.59
N TRP A 138 -7.13 9.75 5.72
CA TRP A 138 -7.58 10.86 6.58
C TRP A 138 -8.78 11.65 6.02
N ARG A 139 -9.10 11.49 4.74
CA ARG A 139 -10.25 12.14 4.08
C ARG A 139 -11.52 11.32 4.20
N GLU A 140 -11.41 10.00 4.03
CA GLU A 140 -12.56 9.09 4.01
C GLU A 140 -12.86 8.45 5.38
N SER A 141 -11.86 8.27 6.25
CA SER A 141 -12.08 7.67 7.57
C SER A 141 -12.72 8.64 8.56
N ASN A 142 -13.82 8.21 9.17
CA ASN A 142 -14.39 8.92 10.31
C ASN A 142 -13.60 8.64 11.61
N LYS A 143 -13.77 9.51 12.62
CA LYS A 143 -13.06 9.40 13.91
C LYS A 143 -13.28 8.07 14.61
N THR A 144 -14.47 7.47 14.47
CA THR A 144 -14.78 6.17 15.07
C THR A 144 -13.94 5.06 14.46
N ASN A 145 -13.78 5.03 13.13
CA ASN A 145 -12.91 4.07 12.46
C ASN A 145 -11.46 4.25 12.90
N ILE A 146 -10.95 5.49 12.86
CA ILE A 146 -9.55 5.79 13.24
C ILE A 146 -9.28 5.27 14.66
N GLN A 147 -10.17 5.56 15.61
CA GLN A 147 -10.00 5.10 17.00
C GLN A 147 -10.00 3.57 17.10
N ARG A 148 -10.89 2.89 16.37
CA ARG A 148 -10.95 1.41 16.36
C ARG A 148 -9.66 0.80 15.79
N VAL A 149 -9.10 1.38 14.74
CA VAL A 149 -7.82 0.92 14.15
C VAL A 149 -6.66 1.19 15.11
N VAL A 150 -6.63 2.35 15.77
CA VAL A 150 -5.64 2.65 16.81
C VAL A 150 -5.72 1.65 17.96
N ASP A 151 -6.92 1.30 18.43
CA ASP A 151 -7.08 0.32 19.49
C ASP A 151 -6.70 -1.09 19.05
N ALA A 152 -6.99 -1.47 17.81
CA ALA A 152 -6.54 -2.74 17.22
C ALA A 152 -5.01 -2.82 17.12
N SER A 153 -4.31 -1.71 16.84
CA SER A 153 -2.83 -1.69 16.77
C SER A 153 -2.17 -2.10 18.08
N LYS A 154 -2.81 -1.82 19.23
CA LYS A 154 -2.34 -2.21 20.56
C LYS A 154 -2.43 -3.72 20.80
N VAL A 155 -3.25 -4.43 20.01
CA VAL A 155 -3.46 -5.88 20.11
C VAL A 155 -2.60 -6.62 19.08
N TYR A 156 -2.59 -6.17 17.83
CA TYR A 156 -1.98 -6.90 16.71
C TYR A 156 -0.56 -6.42 16.34
N SER A 157 0.00 -5.42 17.03
CA SER A 157 1.39 -4.96 16.89
C SER A 157 1.82 -4.48 15.49
N PHE A 158 0.87 -4.02 14.66
CA PHE A 158 1.17 -3.35 13.40
C PHE A 158 1.46 -1.85 13.60
N GLN A 159 2.18 -1.24 12.67
CA GLN A 159 2.36 0.21 12.62
C GLN A 159 1.19 0.90 11.93
N LEU A 160 0.90 2.11 12.39
CA LEU A 160 -0.15 2.96 11.83
C LEU A 160 0.44 3.95 10.83
N LEU A 161 -0.14 3.99 9.63
CA LEU A 161 0.20 4.91 8.55
C LEU A 161 -1.02 5.80 8.22
N ALA A 162 -0.86 7.12 8.33
CA ALA A 162 -1.92 8.08 8.01
C ALA A 162 -1.71 8.63 6.59
N GLU A 163 -2.73 8.54 5.75
CA GLU A 163 -2.65 8.88 4.33
C GLU A 163 -3.46 10.10 3.95
N LYS A 164 -3.13 10.65 2.77
CA LYS A 164 -3.82 11.79 2.17
C LYS A 164 -3.84 13.02 3.08
N LEU A 165 -2.79 13.17 3.90
CA LEU A 165 -2.55 14.34 4.75
C LEU A 165 -2.12 15.54 3.90
N GLU A 166 -2.88 16.64 3.99
CA GLU A 166 -2.65 17.85 3.20
C GLU A 166 -2.11 19.01 4.04
N THR A 167 -2.29 18.97 5.35
CA THR A 167 -1.94 20.08 6.24
C THR A 167 -1.11 19.62 7.44
N LYS A 168 -0.30 20.55 7.96
CA LYS A 168 0.42 20.35 9.23
C LYS A 168 -0.52 19.97 10.38
N SER A 169 -1.72 20.55 10.42
CA SER A 169 -2.69 20.26 11.48
C SER A 169 -3.13 18.79 11.48
N GLN A 170 -3.40 18.21 10.31
CA GLN A 170 -3.77 16.80 10.19
C GLN A 170 -2.59 15.90 10.58
N PHE A 171 -1.36 16.26 10.20
CA PHE A 171 -0.16 15.53 10.63
C PHE A 171 -0.01 15.51 12.15
N GLU A 172 -0.11 16.67 12.81
CA GLU A 172 0.01 16.74 14.28
C GLU A 172 -1.13 15.99 14.98
N GLU A 173 -2.36 16.00 14.42
CA GLU A 173 -3.48 15.19 14.93
C GLU A 173 -3.18 13.69 14.80
N ALA A 174 -2.81 13.21 13.62
CA ALA A 174 -2.46 11.81 13.38
C ALA A 174 -1.31 11.35 14.30
N LYS A 175 -0.26 12.16 14.42
CA LYS A 175 0.87 11.90 15.31
C LYS A 175 0.42 11.79 16.78
N ALA A 176 -0.42 12.70 17.25
CA ALA A 176 -0.94 12.67 18.62
C ALA A 176 -1.81 11.42 18.90
N MET A 177 -2.44 10.87 17.85
CA MET A 177 -3.22 9.62 17.93
C MET A 177 -2.37 8.34 17.90
N GLY A 178 -1.05 8.46 17.74
CA GLY A 178 -0.12 7.32 17.75
C GLY A 178 0.28 6.81 16.37
N PHE A 179 -0.05 7.52 15.29
CA PHE A 179 0.48 7.22 13.97
C PHE A 179 2.00 7.48 13.94
N THR A 180 2.74 6.57 13.29
CA THR A 180 4.21 6.64 13.23
C THR A 180 4.74 6.80 11.81
N LEU A 181 3.88 6.51 10.82
CA LEU A 181 4.15 6.66 9.40
C LEU A 181 3.11 7.59 8.77
N PHE A 182 3.54 8.33 7.77
CA PHE A 182 2.71 9.39 7.17
C PHE A 182 2.93 9.47 5.67
N GLN A 183 1.85 9.81 4.98
CA GLN A 183 1.85 10.04 3.54
C GLN A 183 0.81 11.12 3.18
N GLY A 184 1.09 11.90 2.13
CA GLY A 184 0.18 12.92 1.63
C GLY A 184 0.90 14.12 1.04
N TYR A 185 0.13 15.02 0.42
CA TYR A 185 0.66 16.22 -0.27
C TYR A 185 1.42 17.16 0.66
N TYR A 186 1.16 17.09 1.97
CA TYR A 186 1.96 17.80 2.97
C TYR A 186 3.45 17.40 2.95
N PHE A 187 3.75 16.13 2.66
CA PHE A 187 5.12 15.58 2.64
C PHE A 187 5.72 15.52 1.24
N GLY A 188 4.88 15.23 0.24
CA GLY A 188 5.33 15.12 -1.14
C GLY A 188 4.19 14.75 -2.07
N HIS A 189 4.21 15.33 -3.26
CA HIS A 189 3.32 14.93 -4.34
C HIS A 189 3.90 13.73 -5.09
N PRO A 190 3.07 12.90 -5.75
CA PRO A 190 3.56 11.88 -6.66
C PRO A 190 4.48 12.47 -7.74
N ILE A 191 5.67 11.88 -7.90
CA ILE A 191 6.65 12.26 -8.92
C ILE A 191 6.78 11.13 -9.92
N VAL A 192 6.61 11.43 -11.21
CA VAL A 192 6.85 10.47 -12.29
C VAL A 192 8.34 10.19 -12.39
N VAL A 193 8.70 8.90 -12.33
CA VAL A 193 10.03 8.39 -12.57
C VAL A 193 10.12 7.98 -14.04
N LYS A 194 11.17 8.42 -14.72
CA LYS A 194 11.47 8.11 -16.12
C LYS A 194 12.77 7.35 -16.23
#